data_AF-A0AAD7PD04-F1
#
_entry.id   AF-A0AAD7PD04-F1
#
_cell.length_a   1.000
_cell.length_b   1.000
_cell.length_c   1.000
_cell.angle_alpha   90.00
_cell.angle_beta   90.00
_cell.angle_gamma   90.00
#
_symmetry.space_group_name_H-M   'P 1'
#
loop_
_entity.id
_entity.type
_entity.pdbx_description
1 polymer ?
#
loop_
_entity_poly.entity_id
_entity_poly.type
_entity_poly.pdbx_seq_one_letter_code
_entity_poly.pdbx_strand_id
1 'polypeptide(L)'
;MAPAVMAKLMVIALFITAAAAATGYTNHTVGGAAGWFFNATTNRSATSYPAWAADQTFNLGDYIVFNTNTNQTVIQTYNKTTYQSCNTDDSSDNDTFQYDGGSSKFGEALTISIPLTIEGPNYYFSDADDGVQCERGLAFHIDVKHGLGLPPSLNQPPPPPYIEPPSPDTAQSPPVSTVTTAEPPKGNGFTTRANIRLGFCGFLGFLLFFH
;
A
#
# COMPACT_ATOMS: atom_id res chain seq x y z
N MET A 1 59.63 -10.61 -20.15
CA MET A 1 58.26 -10.79 -20.69
C MET A 1 57.32 -11.06 -19.50
N ALA A 2 57.24 -10.11 -18.58
CA ALA A 2 56.13 -9.18 -18.36
C ALA A 2 54.93 -9.77 -17.56
N PRO A 3 55.14 -10.22 -16.29
CA PRO A 3 54.05 -10.63 -15.40
C PRO A 3 53.13 -9.48 -14.97
N ALA A 4 53.56 -8.23 -15.16
CA ALA A 4 52.80 -7.03 -14.77
C ALA A 4 51.61 -6.71 -15.69
N VAL A 5 51.56 -7.28 -16.90
CA VAL A 5 50.49 -6.99 -17.88
C VAL A 5 49.25 -7.86 -17.63
N MET A 6 49.43 -9.12 -17.20
CA MET A 6 48.29 -9.99 -16.83
C MET A 6 47.57 -9.51 -15.57
N ALA A 7 48.28 -8.96 -14.58
CA ALA A 7 47.68 -8.46 -13.36
C ALA A 7 46.76 -7.24 -13.59
N LYS A 8 47.06 -6.41 -14.59
CA LYS A 8 46.21 -5.25 -14.93
C LYS A 8 44.92 -5.64 -15.68
N LEU A 9 44.94 -6.74 -16.43
CA LEU A 9 43.77 -7.22 -17.18
C LEU A 9 42.74 -7.92 -16.28
N MET A 10 43.17 -8.55 -15.17
CA MET A 10 42.22 -9.13 -14.19
C MET A 10 41.51 -8.07 -13.32
N VAL A 11 42.10 -6.89 -13.12
CA VAL A 11 41.48 -5.82 -12.30
C VAL A 11 40.36 -5.10 -13.06
N ILE A 12 40.37 -5.12 -14.40
CA ILE A 12 39.36 -4.44 -15.22
C ILE A 12 38.11 -5.32 -15.44
N ALA A 13 38.23 -6.65 -15.30
CA ALA A 13 37.11 -7.58 -15.50
C ALA A 13 36.14 -7.68 -14.31
N LEU A 14 36.44 -7.06 -13.16
CA LEU A 14 35.67 -7.20 -11.92
C LEU A 14 34.71 -6.02 -11.62
N PHE A 15 34.46 -5.13 -12.58
CA PHE A 15 33.59 -3.97 -12.39
C PHE A 15 32.46 -3.85 -13.42
N ILE A 16 31.87 -4.98 -13.81
CA ILE A 16 30.56 -4.97 -14.48
C ILE A 16 29.62 -5.88 -13.70
N THR A 17 29.30 -5.48 -12.47
CA THR A 17 28.06 -5.93 -11.84
C THR A 17 26.94 -5.16 -12.53
N ALA A 18 26.33 -5.78 -13.54
CA ALA A 18 25.05 -5.34 -14.05
C ALA A 18 24.07 -5.30 -12.87
N ALA A 19 23.68 -4.10 -12.46
CA ALA A 19 22.49 -3.92 -11.66
C ALA A 19 21.32 -4.34 -12.55
N ALA A 20 20.95 -5.61 -12.47
CA ALA A 20 19.63 -6.03 -12.89
C ALA A 20 18.67 -5.21 -12.03
N ALA A 21 18.05 -4.19 -12.65
CA ALA A 21 16.93 -3.51 -12.04
C ALA A 21 15.88 -4.59 -11.75
N ALA A 22 15.77 -4.99 -10.48
CA ALA A 22 14.72 -5.87 -10.04
C ALA A 22 13.40 -5.15 -10.38
N THR A 23 12.67 -5.68 -11.35
CA THR A 23 11.37 -5.14 -11.79
C THR A 23 10.30 -5.59 -10.81
N GLY A 24 10.42 -5.15 -9.55
CA GLY A 24 9.53 -5.51 -8.46
C GLY A 24 9.85 -4.76 -7.18
N TYR A 25 8.90 -4.77 -6.24
CA TYR A 25 9.11 -4.29 -4.89
C TYR A 25 10.07 -5.22 -4.13
N THR A 26 10.82 -4.66 -3.18
CA THR A 26 11.74 -5.39 -2.31
C THR A 26 11.18 -5.50 -0.90
N ASN A 27 11.33 -6.66 -0.27
CA ASN A 27 11.00 -6.84 1.14
C ASN A 27 12.27 -6.70 1.98
N HIS A 28 12.27 -5.72 2.88
CA HIS A 28 13.37 -5.44 3.80
C HIS A 28 13.01 -5.95 5.19
N THR A 29 13.58 -7.08 5.60
CA THR A 29 13.34 -7.65 6.93
C THR A 29 14.19 -6.96 7.99
N VAL A 30 13.53 -6.25 8.90
CA VAL A 30 14.16 -5.45 9.97
C VAL A 30 15.04 -6.32 10.86
N GLY A 31 16.32 -5.97 10.98
CA GLY A 31 17.29 -6.70 11.79
C GLY A 31 17.67 -8.10 11.26
N GLY A 32 17.19 -8.49 10.08
CA GLY A 32 17.45 -9.80 9.48
C GLY A 32 17.03 -10.95 10.40
N ALA A 33 17.97 -11.86 10.69
CA ALA A 33 17.70 -13.01 11.56
C ALA A 33 17.45 -12.64 13.03
N ALA A 34 17.92 -11.46 13.47
CA ALA A 34 17.69 -11.00 14.85
C ALA A 34 16.25 -10.50 15.07
N GLY A 35 15.55 -10.08 14.01
CA GLY A 35 14.19 -9.54 14.09
C GLY A 35 14.07 -8.20 14.83
N TRP A 36 12.84 -7.81 15.15
CA TRP A 36 12.48 -6.62 15.91
C TRP A 36 12.20 -6.99 17.37
N PHE A 37 13.23 -6.93 18.22
CA PHE A 37 13.11 -7.36 19.61
C PHE A 37 13.98 -6.54 20.56
N PHE A 38 13.42 -6.25 21.72
CA PHE A 38 14.11 -5.68 22.86
C PHE A 38 14.41 -6.75 23.91
N ASN A 39 15.65 -6.79 24.39
CA ASN A 39 16.05 -7.65 25.50
C ASN A 39 15.96 -6.86 26.81
N ALA A 40 14.89 -7.08 27.57
CA ALA A 40 14.66 -6.44 28.86
C ALA A 40 15.72 -6.77 29.93
N THR A 41 16.38 -7.93 29.85
CA THR A 41 17.44 -8.32 30.80
C THR A 41 18.72 -7.54 30.58
N THR A 42 19.11 -7.34 29.30
CA THR A 42 20.32 -6.58 28.96
C THR A 42 20.07 -5.10 28.71
N ASN A 43 18.79 -4.69 28.68
CA ASN A 43 18.32 -3.34 28.38
C ASN A 43 18.85 -2.80 27.03
N ARG A 44 18.76 -3.62 25.98
CA ARG A 44 19.29 -3.35 24.64
C ARG A 44 18.44 -3.99 23.54
N SER A 45 18.45 -3.39 22.36
CA SER A 45 17.92 -4.00 21.14
C SER A 45 18.67 -5.27 20.74
N ALA A 46 18.01 -6.18 20.02
CA ALA A 46 18.60 -7.42 19.53
C ALA A 46 19.75 -7.20 18.53
N THR A 47 19.74 -6.07 17.82
CA THR A 47 20.79 -5.66 16.89
C THR A 47 20.83 -4.13 16.74
N SER A 48 21.80 -3.60 16.00
CA SER A 48 21.82 -2.20 15.61
C SER A 48 20.91 -1.99 14.39
N TYR A 49 19.68 -1.53 14.62
CA TYR A 49 18.75 -1.19 13.53
C TYR A 49 19.22 -0.03 12.66
N PRO A 50 19.88 1.04 13.19
CA PRO A 50 20.45 2.06 12.33
C PRO A 50 21.54 1.53 11.38
N ALA A 51 22.38 0.60 11.84
CA ALA A 51 23.38 -0.02 10.98
C ALA A 51 22.72 -0.92 9.92
N TRP A 52 21.72 -1.71 10.30
CA TRP A 52 20.92 -2.48 9.36
C TRP A 52 20.26 -1.61 8.29
N ALA A 53 19.68 -0.47 8.68
CA ALA A 53 19.04 0.46 7.75
C ALA A 53 20.05 1.12 6.81
N ALA A 54 21.25 1.45 7.29
CA ALA A 54 22.30 2.08 6.49
C ALA A 54 22.85 1.19 5.37
N ASP A 55 22.75 -0.13 5.51
CA ASP A 55 23.22 -1.12 4.53
C ASP A 55 22.19 -1.42 3.41
N GLN A 56 21.06 -0.70 3.38
CA GLN A 56 19.95 -0.95 2.48
C GLN A 56 19.60 0.27 1.63
N THR A 57 18.86 0.05 0.54
CA THR A 57 18.23 1.12 -0.25
C THR A 57 16.74 0.87 -0.28
N PHE A 58 15.97 1.86 0.17
CA PHE A 58 14.52 1.79 0.27
C PHE A 58 13.88 2.62 -0.84
N ASN A 59 12.97 2.02 -1.59
CA ASN A 59 12.25 2.71 -2.66
C ASN A 59 10.75 2.66 -2.43
N LEU A 60 10.01 3.59 -3.06
CA LEU A 60 8.56 3.52 -3.13
C LEU A 60 8.10 2.15 -3.64
N GLY A 61 7.09 1.60 -2.96
CA GLY A 61 6.52 0.30 -3.26
C GLY A 61 7.22 -0.87 -2.57
N ASP A 62 8.43 -0.69 -2.02
CA ASP A 62 9.06 -1.70 -1.16
C ASP A 62 8.24 -1.93 0.11
N TYR A 63 8.54 -3.02 0.83
CA TYR A 63 7.95 -3.34 2.12
C TYR A 63 9.01 -3.38 3.21
N ILE A 64 8.71 -2.80 4.38
CA ILE A 64 9.43 -3.05 5.62
C ILE A 64 8.72 -4.18 6.36
N VAL A 65 9.46 -5.23 6.68
CA VAL A 65 8.91 -6.44 7.32
C VAL A 65 9.50 -6.60 8.72
N PHE A 66 8.64 -6.57 9.73
CA PHE A 66 8.99 -6.79 11.12
C PHE A 66 8.64 -8.23 11.51
N ASN A 67 9.66 -9.03 11.82
CA ASN A 67 9.47 -10.29 12.53
C ASN A 67 9.59 -10.00 14.02
N THR A 68 8.49 -10.16 14.76
CA THR A 68 8.33 -9.66 16.13
C THR A 68 7.39 -10.57 16.93
N ASN A 69 6.91 -10.11 18.08
CA ASN A 69 5.80 -10.68 18.81
C ASN A 69 4.87 -9.59 19.37
N THR A 70 3.76 -9.99 19.98
CA THR A 70 2.79 -9.08 20.61
C THR A 70 3.31 -8.35 21.86
N ASN A 71 4.57 -8.54 22.27
CA ASN A 71 5.18 -7.79 23.38
C ASN A 71 5.99 -6.59 22.91
N GLN A 72 6.20 -6.44 21.60
CA GLN A 72 6.88 -5.30 21.02
C GLN A 72 5.85 -4.45 20.29
N THR A 73 6.04 -3.14 20.32
CA THR A 73 5.25 -2.23 19.50
C THR A 73 6.05 -1.84 18.26
N VAL A 74 5.31 -1.55 17.18
CA VAL A 74 5.86 -1.02 15.94
C VAL A 74 5.09 0.26 15.64
N ILE A 75 5.72 1.39 15.93
CA ILE A 75 5.23 2.71 15.57
C ILE A 75 5.98 3.17 14.32
N GLN A 76 5.23 3.62 13.31
CA GLN A 76 5.76 4.42 12.21
C GLN A 76 5.35 5.86 12.43
N THR A 77 6.27 6.80 12.26
CA THR A 77 5.93 8.22 12.15
C THR A 77 6.70 8.88 11.03
N TYR A 78 6.11 9.90 10.41
CA TYR A 78 6.79 10.81 9.48
C TYR A 78 7.33 12.06 10.19
N ASN A 79 7.03 12.22 11.48
CA ASN A 79 7.42 13.34 12.29
C ASN A 79 8.70 13.05 13.08
N LYS A 80 9.77 13.79 12.76
CA LYS A 80 11.06 13.62 13.43
C LYS A 80 11.00 13.92 14.93
N THR A 81 10.18 14.88 15.35
CA THR A 81 10.06 15.26 16.76
C THR A 81 9.45 14.14 17.58
N THR A 82 8.34 13.54 17.10
CA THR A 82 7.68 12.37 17.69
C THR A 82 8.67 11.20 17.85
N TYR A 83 9.46 10.93 16.80
CA TYR A 83 10.50 9.91 16.85
C TYR A 83 11.59 10.21 17.90
N GLN A 84 12.07 11.46 17.94
CA GLN A 84 13.15 11.86 18.86
C GLN A 84 12.71 11.88 20.32
N SER A 85 11.43 12.14 20.60
CA SER A 85 10.87 12.09 21.94
C SER A 85 10.51 10.67 22.39
N CYS A 86 10.56 9.68 21.50
CA CYS A 86 10.09 8.31 21.77
C CYS A 86 8.68 8.27 22.37
N ASN A 87 7.82 9.21 21.98
CA ASN A 87 6.49 9.41 22.57
C ASN A 87 5.48 9.76 21.47
N THR A 88 4.30 9.12 21.52
CA THR A 88 3.17 9.31 20.60
C THR A 88 2.01 10.12 21.19
N ASP A 89 2.06 10.56 22.46
CA ASP A 89 0.97 11.26 23.15
C ASP A 89 0.48 12.51 22.41
N ASP A 90 1.41 13.29 21.85
CA ASP A 90 1.14 14.52 21.10
C ASP A 90 1.20 14.30 19.56
N SER A 91 1.19 13.04 19.12
CA SER A 91 1.28 12.71 17.70
C SER A 91 -0.06 12.86 16.99
N SER A 92 -0.02 12.96 15.66
CA SER A 92 -1.22 13.10 14.84
C SER A 92 -1.55 11.79 14.14
N ASP A 93 -2.83 11.42 14.12
CA ASP A 93 -3.33 10.19 13.48
C ASP A 93 -3.03 10.13 11.97
N ASN A 94 -2.70 11.26 11.33
CA ASN A 94 -2.37 11.32 9.91
C ASN A 94 -0.89 11.08 9.61
N ASP A 95 -0.01 11.15 10.61
CA ASP A 95 1.43 11.03 10.43
C ASP A 95 2.09 9.94 11.28
N THR A 96 1.36 9.38 12.26
CA THR A 96 1.85 8.39 13.21
C THR A 96 0.89 7.21 13.30
N PHE A 97 1.42 5.99 13.18
CA PHE A 97 0.65 4.76 13.02
C PHE A 97 1.25 3.64 13.88
N GLN A 98 0.39 2.93 14.62
CA GLN A 98 0.77 1.72 15.34
C GLN A 98 0.33 0.47 14.57
N TYR A 99 1.20 -0.53 14.52
CA TYR A 99 0.94 -1.82 13.90
C TYR A 99 1.05 -2.94 14.92
N ASP A 100 0.04 -3.82 14.97
CA ASP A 100 -0.13 -4.86 16.01
C ASP A 100 -0.16 -6.29 15.46
N GLY A 101 -0.08 -6.47 14.14
CA GLY A 101 -0.06 -7.79 13.48
C GLY A 101 -1.33 -8.64 13.65
N GLY A 102 -2.40 -8.10 14.24
CA GLY A 102 -3.72 -8.74 14.30
C GLY A 102 -3.92 -9.82 15.37
N SER A 103 -3.00 -10.00 16.34
CA SER A 103 -3.21 -10.87 17.51
C SER A 103 -3.12 -10.08 18.82
N SER A 104 -3.97 -10.45 19.77
CA SER A 104 -3.95 -9.94 21.15
C SER A 104 -3.39 -10.94 22.16
N LYS A 105 -2.97 -12.13 21.73
CA LYS A 105 -2.39 -13.12 22.66
C LYS A 105 -0.99 -12.72 23.03
N PHE A 106 -0.71 -12.70 24.33
CA PHE A 106 0.59 -12.32 24.85
C PHE A 106 1.72 -13.25 24.36
N GLY A 107 2.82 -12.67 23.87
CA GLY A 107 4.03 -13.37 23.43
C GLY A 107 3.88 -14.13 22.11
N GLU A 108 2.76 -13.99 21.40
CA GLU A 108 2.57 -14.65 20.10
C GLU A 108 3.48 -14.04 19.04
N ALA A 109 4.15 -14.89 18.25
CA ALA A 109 5.00 -14.46 17.15
C ALA A 109 4.15 -13.81 16.04
N LEU A 110 4.65 -12.70 15.50
CA LEU A 110 3.97 -11.90 14.50
C LEU A 110 4.91 -11.53 13.36
N THR A 111 4.34 -11.36 12.17
CA THR A 111 4.99 -10.70 11.05
C THR A 111 4.13 -9.52 10.61
N ILE A 112 4.69 -8.32 10.68
CA ILE A 112 4.04 -7.08 10.26
C ILE A 112 4.73 -6.60 8.98
N SER A 113 3.95 -6.39 7.92
CA SER A 113 4.45 -5.88 6.64
C SER A 113 3.89 -4.49 6.37
N ILE A 114 4.76 -3.49 6.27
CA ILE A 114 4.39 -2.09 6.07
C ILE A 114 4.86 -1.66 4.68
N PRO A 115 3.96 -1.24 3.77
CA PRO A 115 4.35 -0.74 2.46
C PRO A 115 4.98 0.66 2.57
N LEU A 116 6.03 0.91 1.81
CA LEU A 116 6.68 2.21 1.70
C LEU A 116 5.99 3.04 0.62
N THR A 117 5.07 3.91 1.05
CA THR A 117 4.21 4.68 0.15
C THR A 117 4.53 6.17 0.11
N ILE A 118 5.41 6.65 0.99
CA ILE A 118 5.78 8.06 1.13
C ILE A 118 7.29 8.20 1.03
N GLU A 119 7.73 9.06 0.10
CA GLU A 119 9.14 9.41 -0.09
C GLU A 119 9.69 10.24 1.07
N GLY A 120 11.00 10.12 1.28
CA GLY A 120 11.73 10.83 2.30
C GLY A 120 11.79 10.08 3.62
N PRO A 121 12.01 10.79 4.74
CA PRO A 121 12.30 10.17 6.02
C PRO A 121 11.08 9.47 6.59
N ASN A 122 11.24 8.18 6.91
CA ASN A 122 10.27 7.37 7.63
C ASN A 122 10.94 6.90 8.92
N TYR A 123 10.29 7.11 10.06
CA TYR A 123 10.84 6.78 11.37
C TYR A 123 10.08 5.63 12.00
N TYR A 124 10.79 4.68 12.61
CA TYR A 124 10.21 3.50 13.24
C TYR A 124 10.78 3.32 14.64
N PHE A 125 9.91 3.06 15.61
CA PHE A 125 10.32 2.86 17.00
C PHE A 125 9.29 2.06 17.78
N SER A 126 9.67 1.63 18.99
CA SER A 126 8.75 1.08 19.99
C SER A 126 8.48 2.11 21.07
N ASP A 127 7.21 2.43 21.28
CA ASP A 127 6.71 3.23 22.41
C ASP A 127 6.50 2.41 23.69
N ALA A 128 6.73 1.09 23.66
CA ALA A 128 6.62 0.24 24.84
C ALA A 128 7.54 0.68 25.99
N ASP A 129 7.11 0.39 27.21
CA ASP A 129 7.77 0.80 28.46
C ASP A 129 7.98 2.33 28.53
N ASP A 130 6.93 3.10 28.22
CA ASP A 130 6.96 4.57 28.18
C ASP A 130 8.11 5.13 27.30
N GLY A 131 8.33 4.51 26.14
CA GLY A 131 9.39 4.89 25.20
C GLY A 131 10.80 4.41 25.54
N VAL A 132 11.02 3.74 26.68
CA VAL A 132 12.36 3.27 27.10
C VAL A 132 12.99 2.35 26.06
N GLN A 133 12.21 1.48 25.41
CA GLN A 133 12.76 0.58 24.39
C GLN A 133 13.31 1.37 23.18
N CYS A 134 12.62 2.43 22.75
CA CYS A 134 13.08 3.35 21.71
C CYS A 134 14.39 4.04 22.11
N GLU A 135 14.44 4.64 23.31
CA GLU A 135 15.64 5.32 23.82
C GLU A 135 16.86 4.38 23.92
N ARG A 136 16.60 3.08 24.13
CA ARG A 136 17.61 2.03 24.26
C ARG A 136 17.92 1.32 22.94
N GLY A 137 17.46 1.86 21.82
CA GLY A 137 17.88 1.46 20.48
C GLY A 137 16.90 0.57 19.73
N LEU A 138 15.68 0.34 20.24
CA LEU A 138 14.59 -0.23 19.47
C LEU A 138 13.93 0.84 18.58
N ALA A 139 14.77 1.46 17.74
CA ALA A 139 14.44 2.60 16.93
C ALA A 139 15.38 2.68 15.72
N PHE A 140 14.85 3.08 14.57
CA PHE A 140 15.61 3.43 13.38
C PHE A 140 14.81 4.38 12.49
N HIS A 141 15.48 4.89 11.47
CA HIS A 141 14.82 5.59 10.39
C HIS A 141 15.40 5.13 9.06
N ILE A 142 14.63 5.33 8.01
CA ILE A 142 15.03 5.08 6.63
C ILE A 142 14.74 6.34 5.82
N ASP A 143 15.38 6.44 4.65
CA ASP A 143 15.09 7.47 3.68
C ASP A 143 14.58 6.82 2.39
N VAL A 144 13.27 6.93 2.15
CA VAL A 144 12.59 6.28 1.04
C VAL A 144 12.80 7.09 -0.23
N LYS A 145 13.36 6.46 -1.25
CA LYS A 145 13.58 7.07 -2.56
C LYS A 145 12.39 6.83 -3.48
N HIS A 146 12.24 7.67 -4.49
CA HIS A 146 11.30 7.42 -5.58
C HIS A 146 11.55 6.08 -6.31
N GLY A 147 12.79 5.59 -6.27
CA GLY A 147 13.23 4.46 -7.06
C GLY A 147 13.36 4.81 -8.54
N LEU A 148 13.26 3.79 -9.40
CA LEU A 148 13.39 3.96 -10.85
C LEU A 148 12.14 4.57 -11.51
N GLY A 149 11.01 4.62 -10.79
CA GLY A 149 9.73 5.08 -11.32
C GLY A 149 9.20 4.23 -12.48
N LEU A 150 8.18 4.74 -13.18
CA LEU A 150 7.72 4.10 -14.42
C LEU A 150 8.84 4.15 -15.48
N PRO A 151 9.03 3.09 -16.27
CA PRO A 151 9.99 3.13 -17.36
C PRO A 151 9.66 4.29 -18.31
N PRO A 152 10.68 4.97 -18.91
CA PRO A 152 10.46 6.11 -19.79
C PRO A 152 9.48 5.85 -20.94
N SER A 153 9.34 4.60 -21.37
CA SER A 153 8.37 4.17 -22.40
C SER A 153 6.91 4.42 -22.02
N LEU A 154 6.59 4.52 -20.73
CA LEU A 154 5.23 4.77 -20.22
C LEU A 154 4.96 6.26 -19.95
N ASN A 155 5.96 7.14 -20.07
CA ASN A 155 5.77 8.59 -20.07
C ASN A 155 5.25 9.11 -21.44
N GLN A 156 4.34 8.37 -22.08
CA GLN A 156 3.68 8.85 -23.29
C GLN A 156 2.51 9.77 -22.94
N PRO A 157 2.30 10.86 -23.71
CA PRO A 157 1.08 11.65 -23.63
C PRO A 157 -0.15 10.73 -23.78
N PRO A 158 -1.28 11.04 -23.11
CA PRO A 158 -2.51 10.29 -23.31
C PRO A 158 -2.84 10.23 -24.81
N PRO A 159 -3.30 9.08 -25.33
CA PRO A 159 -3.70 8.98 -26.72
C PRO A 159 -4.78 10.02 -27.04
N PRO A 160 -4.80 10.57 -28.27
CA PRO A 160 -5.83 11.51 -28.66
C PRO A 160 -7.22 10.90 -28.46
N PRO A 161 -8.26 11.72 -28.20
CA PRO A 161 -9.62 11.24 -28.03
C PRO A 161 -10.01 10.33 -29.20
N TYR A 162 -10.57 9.17 -28.90
CA TYR A 162 -11.10 8.27 -29.93
C TYR A 162 -12.20 9.01 -30.71
N ILE A 163 -12.02 9.12 -32.03
CA ILE A 163 -13.07 9.57 -32.95
C ILE A 163 -13.55 8.33 -33.70
N GLU A 164 -14.85 8.06 -33.59
CA GLU A 164 -15.49 6.97 -34.31
C GLU A 164 -15.42 7.24 -35.82
N PRO A 165 -15.02 6.25 -36.66
CA PRO A 165 -15.00 6.42 -38.10
C PRO A 165 -16.41 6.74 -38.63
N PRO A 166 -16.54 7.59 -39.66
CA PRO A 166 -17.83 7.80 -40.31
C PRO A 166 -18.34 6.46 -40.83
N SER A 167 -19.55 6.06 -40.41
CA SER A 167 -20.23 4.90 -40.95
C SER A 167 -20.38 5.06 -42.47
N PRO A 168 -20.11 4.02 -43.27
CA PRO A 168 -20.44 4.07 -44.68
C PRO A 168 -21.95 4.24 -44.82
N ASP A 169 -22.34 5.36 -45.43
CA ASP A 169 -23.70 5.68 -45.83
C ASP A 169 -24.27 4.47 -46.58
N THR A 170 -25.13 3.71 -45.91
CA THR A 170 -25.87 2.66 -46.59
C THR A 170 -27.01 3.37 -47.30
N ALA A 171 -26.81 3.54 -48.60
CA ALA A 171 -27.81 3.94 -49.57
C ALA A 171 -29.18 3.32 -49.25
N GLN A 172 -30.15 4.20 -49.03
CA GLN A 172 -31.50 4.14 -49.58
C GLN A 172 -32.15 2.75 -49.67
N SER A 173 -32.86 2.34 -48.61
CA SER A 173 -33.88 1.29 -48.72
C SER A 173 -35.02 1.75 -49.64
N PRO A 174 -35.48 0.91 -50.58
CA PRO A 174 -36.63 1.25 -51.45
C PRO A 174 -37.95 1.18 -50.67
N PRO A 175 -39.01 1.90 -51.12
CA PRO A 175 -40.29 1.91 -50.45
C PRO A 175 -41.02 0.58 -50.67
N VAL A 176 -41.54 -0.01 -49.59
CA VAL A 176 -42.46 -1.15 -49.67
C VAL A 176 -43.88 -0.60 -49.80
N SER A 177 -44.52 -0.91 -50.92
CA SER A 177 -45.94 -0.59 -51.20
C SER A 177 -46.91 -1.51 -50.44
N THR A 178 -47.99 -0.88 -50.00
CA THR A 178 -49.21 -1.36 -49.33
C THR A 178 -50.01 -2.44 -50.06
N VAL A 179 -50.65 -3.38 -49.35
CA VAL A 179 -52.07 -3.79 -49.58
C VAL A 179 -52.78 -4.18 -48.26
N THR A 180 -53.90 -3.49 -48.06
CA THR A 180 -55.12 -3.56 -47.22
C THR A 180 -55.70 -4.99 -46.97
N THR A 181 -56.59 -5.36 -46.03
CA THR A 181 -57.66 -4.77 -45.18
C THR A 181 -58.04 -5.86 -44.15
N ALA A 182 -58.50 -5.60 -42.92
CA ALA A 182 -59.90 -5.35 -42.56
C ALA A 182 -60.07 -5.04 -41.05
N GLU A 183 -61.03 -4.16 -40.74
CA GLU A 183 -61.42 -3.56 -39.45
C GLU A 183 -62.86 -4.07 -39.09
N PRO A 184 -63.65 -3.49 -38.15
CA PRO A 184 -63.70 -3.36 -36.66
C PRO A 184 -65.00 -4.06 -36.09
N PRO A 185 -65.71 -3.67 -34.98
CA PRO A 185 -65.59 -2.55 -34.01
C PRO A 185 -65.99 -2.75 -32.52
N LYS A 186 -65.87 -1.63 -31.79
CA LYS A 186 -66.60 -1.14 -30.58
C LYS A 186 -65.73 -1.13 -29.31
N GLY A 187 -65.60 -0.05 -28.54
CA GLY A 187 -66.24 1.27 -28.53
C GLY A 187 -66.18 1.80 -27.09
N ASN A 188 -65.94 3.12 -26.93
CA ASN A 188 -66.18 3.97 -25.75
C ASN A 188 -65.34 3.61 -24.50
N GLY A 189 -64.48 4.44 -23.93
CA GLY A 189 -64.71 5.82 -23.50
C GLY A 189 -64.50 5.89 -21.97
N PHE A 190 -64.04 7.06 -21.51
CA PHE A 190 -64.12 7.56 -20.12
C PHE A 190 -62.93 7.32 -19.14
N THR A 191 -62.23 8.43 -18.93
CA THR A 191 -61.56 8.98 -17.72
C THR A 191 -61.50 8.16 -16.42
N THR A 192 -60.39 8.29 -15.68
CA THR A 192 -60.34 9.00 -14.38
C THR A 192 -58.91 9.03 -13.81
N ARG A 193 -58.43 10.24 -13.46
CA ARG A 193 -57.30 10.47 -12.54
C ARG A 193 -57.75 10.20 -11.10
N ALA A 194 -56.92 9.51 -10.31
CA ALA A 194 -56.84 9.76 -8.87
C ALA A 194 -55.47 9.34 -8.34
N ASN A 195 -54.71 10.32 -7.83
CA ASN A 195 -53.55 10.12 -6.97
C ASN A 195 -54.04 10.00 -5.53
N ILE A 196 -53.56 9.02 -4.74
CA ILE A 196 -53.47 9.14 -3.27
C ILE A 196 -52.16 8.51 -2.79
N ARG A 197 -51.41 9.30 -2.02
CA ARG A 197 -50.22 8.93 -1.25
C ARG A 197 -50.62 8.25 0.07
N LEU A 198 -49.61 7.56 0.63
CA LEU A 198 -49.24 7.47 2.05
C LEU A 198 -49.53 6.12 2.73
N GLY A 199 -48.49 5.55 3.35
CA GLY A 199 -48.64 4.38 4.23
C GLY A 199 -47.30 3.77 4.65
N PHE A 200 -46.70 4.35 5.70
CA PHE A 200 -45.56 3.85 6.47
C PHE A 200 -45.84 2.45 7.07
N CYS A 201 -44.83 1.57 7.17
CA CYS A 201 -44.80 0.53 8.21
C CYS A 201 -43.36 0.06 8.46
N GLY A 202 -42.87 0.31 9.67
CA GLY A 202 -41.59 -0.21 10.17
C GLY A 202 -41.72 -1.64 10.69
N PHE A 203 -40.58 -2.30 10.86
CA PHE A 203 -40.47 -3.51 11.67
C PHE A 203 -39.26 -3.38 12.59
N LEU A 204 -39.52 -3.52 13.89
CA LEU A 204 -38.58 -3.51 14.99
C LEU A 204 -38.53 -4.92 15.59
N GLY A 205 -37.33 -5.39 15.92
CA GLY A 205 -37.07 -6.28 17.05
C GLY A 205 -36.88 -7.77 16.74
N PHE A 206 -35.73 -8.33 17.14
CA PHE A 206 -35.67 -9.16 18.35
C PHE A 206 -34.22 -9.37 18.85
N LEU A 207 -34.02 -9.11 20.14
CA LEU A 207 -32.84 -9.44 20.96
C LEU A 207 -32.78 -10.94 21.25
N LEU A 208 -31.58 -11.53 21.35
CA LEU A 208 -31.31 -12.62 22.30
C LEU A 208 -29.85 -12.57 22.81
N PHE A 209 -29.76 -12.52 24.15
CA PHE A 209 -28.58 -12.73 24.99
C PHE A 209 -28.13 -14.21 24.95
N PHE A 210 -26.84 -14.48 25.09
CA PHE A 210 -26.32 -15.64 25.84
C PHE A 210 -25.01 -15.28 26.56
N HIS A 211 -24.82 -15.97 27.69
CA HIS A 211 -23.93 -15.73 28.84
C HIS A 211 -22.46 -15.40 28.55
#